data_AF-A0A9E2BK81-F1
#
_entry.id   AF-A0A9E2BK81-F1
#
_cell.length_a   1.000
_cell.length_b   1.000
_cell.length_c   1.000
_cell.angle_alpha   90.00
_cell.angle_beta   90.00
_cell.angle_gamma   90.00
#
_symmetry.space_group_name_H-M   'P 1'
#
loop_
_entity.id
_entity.type
_entity.pdbx_description
1 polymer ?
#
loop_
_entity_poly.entity_id
_entity_poly.type
_entity_poly.pdbx_seq_one_letter_code
_entity_poly.pdbx_strand_id
1 'polypeptide(L)'
;MSCVGVEIPEEQIAQFCQRYGIRELSLFGSVLRDDFGSYSDIDVLVDFAPGKAVSLFQLMDMEDELSQMLGRKVDLVVKPALRGRVRDSILNNREVMYVAPR
;
A
#
# COMPACT_ATOMS: atom_id res chain seq x y z
N MET A 1 13.95 2.13 -2.74
CA MET A 1 14.18 0.68 -2.62
C MET A 1 13.44 0.00 -3.77
N SER A 2 14.06 -0.99 -4.43
CA SER A 2 13.42 -1.72 -5.54
C SER A 2 12.86 -3.03 -5.00
N CYS A 3 11.55 -3.10 -4.78
CA CYS A 3 10.86 -4.39 -4.65
C CYS A 3 10.74 -4.96 -6.07
N VAL A 4 10.87 -6.28 -6.23
CA VAL A 4 11.02 -7.00 -7.51
C VAL A 4 10.25 -6.32 -8.66
N GLY A 5 10.98 -5.71 -9.59
CA GLY A 5 10.43 -5.18 -10.85
C GLY A 5 9.53 -3.93 -10.77
N VAL A 6 9.43 -3.24 -9.63
CA VAL A 6 8.69 -1.96 -9.50
C VAL A 6 9.61 -0.87 -8.96
N GLU A 7 9.64 0.27 -9.65
CA GLU A 7 10.28 1.47 -9.15
C GLU A 7 9.32 2.21 -8.23
N ILE A 8 9.67 2.30 -6.94
CA ILE A 8 8.83 2.94 -5.93
C ILE A 8 9.43 4.30 -5.59
N PRO A 9 8.79 5.41 -6.00
CA PRO A 9 9.29 6.74 -5.71
C PRO A 9 9.00 7.12 -4.25
N GLU A 10 9.96 6.84 -3.36
CA GLU A 10 9.83 7.03 -1.90
C GLU A 10 9.32 8.43 -1.52
N GLU A 11 9.81 9.48 -2.16
CA GLU A 11 9.38 10.85 -1.88
C GLU A 11 7.91 11.09 -2.26
N GLN A 12 7.47 10.58 -3.42
CA GLN A 12 6.08 10.73 -3.85
C GLN A 12 5.14 9.91 -2.96
N ILE A 13 5.56 8.71 -2.56
CA ILE A 13 4.83 7.86 -1.61
C ILE A 13 4.71 8.56 -0.25
N ALA A 14 5.79 9.19 0.24
CA ALA A 14 5.75 9.94 1.49
C ALA A 14 4.76 11.12 1.41
N GLN A 15 4.81 11.91 0.33
CA GLN A 15 3.88 13.03 0.12
C GLN A 15 2.42 12.56 0.00
N PHE A 16 2.19 11.47 -0.73
CA PHE A 16 0.89 10.81 -0.82
C PHE A 16 0.37 10.40 0.56
N CYS A 17 1.20 9.70 1.34
CA CYS A 17 0.81 9.23 2.67
C CYS A 17 0.48 10.38 3.62
N GLN A 18 1.26 11.46 3.60
CA GLN A 18 1.00 12.65 4.40
C GLN A 18 -0.33 13.32 4.01
N ARG A 19 -0.60 13.46 2.71
CA ARG A 19 -1.84 14.08 2.19
C ARG A 19 -3.09 13.34 2.64
N TYR A 20 -3.06 12.01 2.56
CA TYR A 20 -4.20 11.17 2.94
C TYR A 20 -4.28 10.84 4.44
N GLY A 21 -3.27 11.22 5.23
CA GLY A 21 -3.21 10.91 6.67
C GLY A 21 -2.96 9.43 6.94
N ILE A 22 -2.19 8.79 6.07
CA ILE A 22 -1.71 7.41 6.22
C ILE A 22 -0.54 7.42 7.21
N ARG A 23 -0.65 6.57 8.22
CA ARG A 23 0.39 6.34 9.23
C ARG A 23 1.40 5.29 8.79
N GLU A 24 0.97 4.26 8.07
CA GLU A 24 1.82 3.18 7.59
C GLU A 24 1.34 2.75 6.19
N LEU A 25 2.25 2.66 5.24
CA LEU A 25 2.01 2.04 3.93
C LEU A 25 3.01 0.90 3.75
N SER A 26 2.51 -0.27 3.37
CA SER A 26 3.33 -1.46 3.13
C SER A 26 2.90 -2.17 1.85
N LEU A 27 3.84 -2.78 1.16
CA LEU A 27 3.55 -3.71 0.09
C LEU A 27 3.41 -5.12 0.65
N PHE A 28 2.52 -5.93 0.09
CA PHE A 28 2.36 -7.32 0.49
C PHE A 28 2.00 -8.21 -0.71
N GLY A 29 1.86 -9.51 -0.49
CA GLY A 29 1.35 -10.40 -1.52
C GLY A 29 2.37 -10.69 -2.63
N SER A 30 1.91 -10.66 -3.89
CA SER A 30 2.67 -11.18 -5.02
C SER A 30 3.89 -10.31 -5.38
N VAL A 31 3.85 -9.01 -5.08
CA VAL A 31 4.95 -8.06 -5.32
C VAL A 31 6.25 -8.38 -4.57
N LEU A 32 6.16 -9.21 -3.52
CA LEU A 32 7.31 -9.63 -2.72
C LEU A 32 7.92 -10.96 -3.18
N ARG A 33 7.38 -11.59 -4.23
CA ARG A 33 7.80 -12.92 -4.70
C ARG A 33 8.56 -12.82 -6.02
N ASP A 34 9.44 -13.78 -6.25
CA ASP A 34 10.27 -13.84 -7.48
C ASP A 34 9.45 -14.15 -8.75
N ASP A 35 8.22 -14.65 -8.61
CA ASP A 35 7.28 -14.91 -9.70
C ASP A 35 6.42 -13.69 -10.07
N PHE A 36 6.73 -12.52 -9.52
CA PHE A 36 6.03 -11.27 -9.82
C PHE A 36 6.24 -10.84 -11.27
N GLY A 37 5.25 -11.16 -12.11
CA GLY A 37 5.25 -10.87 -13.53
C GLY A 37 4.71 -9.47 -13.86
N SER A 38 4.82 -9.08 -15.12
CA SER A 38 4.36 -7.79 -15.65
C SER A 38 2.84 -7.59 -15.63
N TYR A 39 2.06 -8.65 -15.41
CA TYR A 39 0.59 -8.62 -15.39
C TYR A 39 0.00 -8.62 -13.97
N SER A 40 0.82 -8.72 -12.93
CA SER A 40 0.33 -8.79 -11.56
C SER A 40 -0.10 -7.40 -11.05
N ASP A 41 -1.11 -7.35 -10.19
CA ASP A 41 -1.45 -6.13 -9.46
C ASP A 41 -0.45 -5.91 -8.31
N ILE A 42 -0.30 -4.66 -7.86
CA ILE A 42 0.51 -4.32 -6.69
C ILE A 42 -0.42 -4.23 -5.47
N ASP A 43 -0.30 -5.18 -4.55
CA ASP A 43 -1.09 -5.17 -3.31
C ASP A 43 -0.48 -4.20 -2.28
N VAL A 44 -1.26 -3.18 -1.89
CA VAL A 44 -0.84 -2.12 -0.97
C VAL A 44 -1.69 -2.16 0.29
N LEU A 45 -1.04 -2.27 1.45
CA LEU A 45 -1.67 -2.20 2.76
C LEU A 45 -1.49 -0.81 3.34
N VAL A 46 -2.59 -0.13 3.67
CA VAL A 46 -2.56 1.18 4.33
C VAL A 46 -3.17 1.12 5.72
N ASP A 47 -2.57 1.89 6.64
CA ASP A 47 -3.09 2.13 7.98
C ASP A 47 -3.23 3.63 8.19
N PHE A 48 -4.42 4.12 8.50
CA PHE A 48 -4.68 5.54 8.69
C PHE A 48 -4.42 5.98 10.14
N ALA A 49 -4.20 7.28 10.33
CA ALA A 49 -4.15 7.86 11.66
C ALA A 49 -5.48 7.64 12.43
N PRO A 50 -5.44 7.46 13.76
CA PRO A 50 -6.65 7.31 14.57
C PRO A 50 -7.64 8.45 14.34
N GLY A 51 -8.93 8.13 14.20
CA GLY A 51 -9.99 9.12 13.98
C GLY A 51 -10.10 9.65 12.54
N LYS A 52 -9.22 9.22 11.61
CA LYS A 52 -9.38 9.53 10.19
C LYS A 52 -10.54 8.71 9.61
N ALA A 53 -11.61 9.40 9.23
CA ALA A 53 -12.65 8.82 8.39
C ALA A 53 -12.23 8.91 6.92
N VAL A 54 -12.26 7.78 6.23
CA VAL A 54 -11.96 7.69 4.79
C VAL A 54 -13.18 7.10 4.11
N SER A 55 -13.69 7.80 3.10
CA SER A 55 -14.82 7.33 2.30
C SER A 55 -14.38 6.33 1.23
N LEU A 56 -15.32 5.54 0.70
CA LEU A 56 -15.03 4.60 -0.38
C LEU A 56 -14.49 5.32 -1.63
N PHE A 57 -15.04 6.49 -1.97
CA PHE A 57 -14.54 7.30 -3.09
C PHE A 57 -13.08 7.71 -2.90
N GLN A 58 -12.69 8.10 -1.69
CA GLN A 58 -11.28 8.42 -1.40
C GLN A 58 -10.37 7.21 -1.50
N LEU A 59 -10.84 6.01 -1.18
CA LEU A 59 -10.05 4.80 -1.38
C LEU A 59 -9.84 4.52 -2.87
N MET A 60 -10.87 4.70 -3.69
CA MET A 60 -10.77 4.57 -5.15
C MET A 60 -9.82 5.62 -5.74
N ASP A 61 -9.92 6.88 -5.31
CA ASP A 61 -9.00 7.94 -5.73
C ASP A 61 -7.54 7.60 -5.37
N MET A 62 -7.32 7.00 -4.18
CA MET A 62 -6.01 6.54 -3.73
C MET A 62 -5.48 5.38 -4.59
N GLU A 63 -6.33 4.40 -4.94
CA GLU A 63 -5.97 3.31 -5.84
C GLU A 63 -5.55 3.82 -7.21
N ASP A 64 -6.31 4.75 -7.79
CA ASP A 64 -6.03 5.34 -9.10
C ASP A 64 -4.74 6.17 -9.06
N GLU A 65 -4.52 6.98 -8.03
CA GLU A 65 -3.31 7.80 -7.87
C GLU A 65 -2.06 6.92 -7.69
N LEU A 66 -2.14 5.89 -6.84
CA LEU A 66 -1.04 4.93 -6.68
C LEU A 66 -0.80 4.15 -7.97
N SER A 67 -1.85 3.77 -8.69
CA SER A 67 -1.72 3.03 -9.95
C SER A 67 -1.01 3.85 -11.01
N GLN A 68 -1.32 5.14 -11.10
CA GLN A 68 -0.65 6.08 -11.99
C GLN A 68 0.81 6.29 -11.58
N MET A 69 1.07 6.43 -10.27
CA MET A 69 2.42 6.63 -9.73
C MET A 69 3.33 5.44 -9.99
N LEU A 70 2.82 4.22 -9.84
CA LEU A 70 3.58 2.98 -9.99
C LEU A 70 3.51 2.40 -11.42
N GLY A 71 2.74 3.03 -12.31
CA GLY A 71 2.56 2.60 -13.70
C GLY A 71 1.86 1.24 -13.85
N ARG A 72 1.18 0.77 -12.79
CA ARG A 72 0.59 -0.57 -12.69
C ARG A 72 -0.65 -0.51 -11.80
N LYS A 73 -1.60 -1.40 -12.04
CA LYS A 73 -2.80 -1.51 -11.20
C LYS A 73 -2.43 -1.83 -9.75
N VAL A 74 -3.02 -1.09 -8.82
CA VAL A 74 -2.86 -1.22 -7.37
C VAL A 74 -4.16 -1.74 -6.77
N ASP A 75 -4.05 -2.71 -5.87
CA ASP A 75 -5.15 -3.16 -5.00
C ASP A 75 -4.89 -2.64 -3.57
N LEU A 76 -5.74 -1.72 -3.10
CA LEU A 76 -5.54 -1.06 -1.81
C LEU A 76 -6.39 -1.70 -0.73
N VAL A 77 -5.72 -2.20 0.31
CA VAL A 77 -6.35 -2.81 1.46
C VAL A 77 -6.11 -1.97 2.71
N VAL A 78 -7.18 -1.70 3.46
CA VAL A 78 -7.09 -1.01 4.75
C VAL A 78 -6.82 -2.01 5.88
N LYS A 79 -5.76 -1.78 6.67
CA LYS A 79 -5.33 -2.66 7.77
C LYS A 79 -6.44 -2.99 8.78
N PRO A 80 -7.35 -2.06 9.14
CA PRO A 80 -8.47 -2.37 10.02
C PRO A 80 -9.53 -3.30 9.42
N ALA A 81 -9.58 -3.52 8.10
CA ALA A 81 -10.50 -4.46 7.46
C ALA A 81 -10.03 -5.93 7.57
N LEU A 82 -8.73 -6.15 7.80
CA LEU A 82 -8.17 -7.50 7.91
C LEU A 82 -8.62 -8.22 9.20
N ARG A 83 -8.86 -9.53 9.09
CA ARG A 83 -9.35 -10.38 10.19
C ARG A 83 -8.62 -11.72 10.24
N GLY A 84 -8.47 -12.24 11.46
CA GLY A 84 -7.96 -13.59 11.74
C GLY A 84 -6.64 -13.92 11.02
N ARG A 85 -6.53 -15.15 10.52
CA ARG A 85 -5.31 -15.67 9.87
C ARG A 85 -4.84 -14.85 8.67
N VAL A 86 -5.75 -14.20 7.93
CA VAL A 86 -5.40 -13.35 6.79
C VAL A 86 -4.63 -12.13 7.26
N ARG A 87 -5.07 -11.49 8.35
CA ARG A 87 -4.35 -10.37 8.97
C ARG A 87 -2.95 -10.79 9.35
N ASP A 88 -2.81 -11.89 10.08
CA ASP A 88 -1.51 -12.33 10.57
C ASP A 88 -0.56 -12.68 9.41
N SER A 89 -1.07 -13.34 8.38
CA SER A 89 -0.30 -13.70 7.18
C SER A 89 0.23 -12.46 6.44
N ILE A 90 -0.62 -11.45 6.21
CA ILE A 90 -0.23 -10.21 5.55
C ILE A 90 0.74 -9.42 6.42
N LEU A 91 0.46 -9.28 7.73
CA LEU A 91 1.36 -8.53 8.61
C LEU A 91 2.73 -9.20 8.73
N ASN A 92 2.81 -10.53 8.69
CA ASN A 92 4.10 -11.22 8.74
C ASN A 92 4.85 -11.18 7.40
N ASN A 93 4.16 -10.96 6.28
CA ASN A 93 4.75 -10.94 4.94
C ASN A 93 4.41 -9.63 4.22
N ARG A 94 4.90 -8.52 4.78
CA ARG A 94 4.81 -7.19 4.18
C ARG A 94 6.15 -6.48 4.24
N GLU A 95 6.39 -5.63 3.25
CA GLU A 95 7.52 -4.73 3.22
C GLU A 95 7.02 -3.30 3.45
N VAL A 96 7.53 -2.65 4.49
CA VAL A 96 7.07 -1.31 4.88
C VAL A 96 7.76 -0.26 4.00
N MET A 97 6.96 0.51 3.27
CA MET A 97 7.45 1.57 2.38
C MET A 97 7.45 2.94 3.06
N TYR A 98 6.49 3.16 3.98
CA TYR A 98 6.35 4.43 4.68
C TYR A 98 5.83 4.21 6.09
N VAL A 99 6.39 4.97 7.03
CA VAL A 99 5.89 5.14 8.39
C VAL A 99 5.92 6.63 8.71
N ALA A 100 4.79 7.18 9.14
CA ALA A 100 4.73 8.57 9.56
C ALA A 100 5.67 8.80 10.76
N PRO A 101 6.44 9.91 10.77
CA PRO A 101 7.22 10.29 11.95
C PRO A 101 6.27 10.50 13.14
N ARG A 102 6.75 10.13 14.33
CA ARG A 102 6.03 10.29 15.60
C ARG A 102 5.79 11.74 15.97
#